data_AF-A0A553ECG9-F1
#
_entry.id   AF-A0A553ECG9-F1
#
_cell.length_a   1.000
_cell.length_b   1.000
_cell.length_c   1.000
_cell.angle_alpha   90.00
_cell.angle_beta   90.00
_cell.angle_gamma   90.00
#
_symmetry.space_group_name_H-M   'P 1'
#
loop_
_entity.id
_entity.type
_entity.pdbx_description
1 polymer ?
#
loop_
_entity_poly.entity_id
_entity_poly.type
_entity_poly.pdbx_seq_one_letter_code
_entity_poly.pdbx_strand_id
1 'polypeptide(L)'
;MKMMKITILLLWILVLASCSGDFEQETDNISSSMGQVTFLFGLQEDDVFIVQTRSGSQEQITRMWYAVADKEGRIIKPLYQKLENDFSKLTIEGLEQGDYTLAFLATTSVEEETGETIKDPAYLSDDWLMNFTEKAPLDAVYFYKKIELHIGREQAPVSQLVTLERCVGRVDVDLKLSSDYMWRFIRKIDITFDDSEGIYATLGVDGQYSGAKGVEAYDITGKCSFYSLPGNKPLSGFVSIESECSDGRRFERKYRFIGCNIEPGRVSHISIDYLHPENQDGFFRVREEDFVRFRTDTMFLADEPRDVFYNSGRRSFYANAPLQMSISNEHELLVKFFSPVGIQDVTVLCRFNKVSTEFFELAHFDQIYPFMEASFPLPVVDSERTFTTSNGRKVVVPAQHELANDDVTLVFRTDDPFMKKMEQIDSHWFIRFSAYSADAGHAYWRHMNPLLCRHGVALALNMAFMFSSEEFNAEMNNYEGRLKDNGGNPINLDNLRQRIRSHGGLVLGCVSGVGGLGGGSTYGLASYCYTGVYFDATPPDAHPHNYPRQAMFHEYGHCLGYNHSSTMTYGDQWTVLCATVFVNMGKEGKLPVCSKDIVGKLPM
;
A
#
# COMPACT_ATOMS: atom_id res chain seq x y z
N MET A 1 -23.82 -60.13 -9.21
CA MET A 1 -23.06 -61.35 -8.87
C MET A 1 -22.59 -61.22 -7.41
N LYS A 2 -22.74 -62.23 -6.54
CA LYS A 2 -21.70 -63.22 -6.15
C LYS A 2 -20.30 -62.58 -6.03
N MET A 3 -19.75 -62.38 -4.81
CA MET A 3 -19.09 -63.37 -3.90
C MET A 3 -17.76 -63.91 -4.47
N MET A 4 -16.69 -64.18 -3.70
CA MET A 4 -16.47 -64.43 -2.25
C MET A 4 -14.97 -64.17 -1.92
N LYS A 5 -14.34 -64.21 -0.72
CA LYS A 5 -14.60 -64.43 0.74
C LYS A 5 -13.37 -63.82 1.51
N ILE A 6 -13.35 -63.44 2.80
CA ILE A 6 -13.00 -64.22 4.03
C ILE A 6 -12.81 -63.16 5.17
N THR A 7 -13.63 -63.06 6.24
CA THR A 7 -13.56 -63.71 7.60
C THR A 7 -12.27 -63.41 8.40
N ILE A 8 -12.22 -63.14 9.72
CA ILE A 8 -13.08 -63.38 10.93
C ILE A 8 -12.67 -62.34 12.04
N LEU A 9 -13.51 -61.72 12.90
CA LEU A 9 -14.05 -62.11 14.25
C LEU A 9 -12.97 -62.49 15.33
N LEU A 10 -13.01 -62.18 16.65
CA LEU A 10 -13.86 -61.42 17.61
C LEU A 10 -13.08 -60.15 18.11
N LEU A 11 -13.45 -59.25 19.06
CA LEU A 11 -14.47 -59.06 20.14
C LEU A 11 -14.16 -59.48 21.61
N TRP A 12 -14.31 -58.51 22.54
CA TRP A 12 -14.49 -58.54 24.03
C TRP A 12 -13.27 -58.88 24.94
N ILE A 13 -13.11 -58.43 26.21
CA ILE A 13 -13.57 -57.33 27.13
C ILE A 13 -13.62 -57.89 28.58
N LEU A 14 -13.10 -57.12 29.56
CA LEU A 14 -13.22 -57.15 31.06
C LEU A 14 -11.82 -56.87 31.67
N VAL A 15 -11.50 -55.89 32.52
CA VAL A 15 -12.18 -55.01 33.52
C VAL A 15 -12.03 -55.45 34.99
N LEU A 16 -10.96 -54.95 35.61
CA LEU A 16 -10.78 -54.47 37.01
C LEU A 16 -10.70 -55.42 38.25
N ALA A 17 -9.68 -55.10 39.07
CA ALA A 17 -9.66 -54.95 40.55
C ALA A 17 -9.13 -56.07 41.51
N SER A 18 -7.95 -55.77 42.09
CA SER A 18 -7.64 -55.72 43.55
C SER A 18 -6.84 -56.84 44.27
N CYS A 19 -5.82 -56.37 45.04
CA CYS A 19 -5.23 -56.86 46.32
C CYS A 19 -4.17 -57.99 46.42
N SER A 20 -2.98 -57.55 46.92
CA SER A 20 -2.16 -58.08 48.06
C SER A 20 -1.19 -59.29 47.94
N GLY A 21 0.00 -59.13 48.56
CA GLY A 21 1.07 -60.13 48.80
C GLY A 21 2.29 -59.95 47.86
N ASP A 22 3.41 -59.31 48.23
CA ASP A 22 4.46 -59.68 49.23
C ASP A 22 5.21 -60.99 48.88
N PHE A 23 6.55 -61.08 48.84
CA PHE A 23 7.64 -60.09 49.04
C PHE A 23 8.95 -60.68 48.45
N GLU A 24 9.85 -59.87 47.87
CA GLU A 24 11.32 -59.88 48.10
C GLU A 24 12.01 -58.78 47.26
N GLN A 25 13.27 -58.46 47.59
CA GLN A 25 13.80 -57.08 47.54
C GLN A 25 15.24 -56.99 47.02
N GLU A 26 15.50 -56.10 46.05
CA GLU A 26 16.78 -55.43 45.67
C GLU A 26 16.57 -54.75 44.30
N THR A 27 17.02 -53.53 43.96
CA THR A 27 17.50 -52.35 44.72
C THR A 27 17.30 -51.11 43.81
N ASP A 28 17.39 -49.91 44.40
CA ASP A 28 17.09 -48.60 43.80
C ASP A 28 17.46 -48.33 42.32
N ASN A 29 16.60 -47.56 41.65
CA ASN A 29 17.06 -46.47 40.79
C ASN A 29 16.05 -45.30 40.79
N ILE A 30 16.38 -44.25 41.53
CA ILE A 30 15.57 -43.04 41.66
C ILE A 30 15.85 -42.14 40.46
N SER A 31 14.93 -42.10 39.49
CA SER A 31 14.93 -41.04 38.46
C SER A 31 14.42 -39.75 39.11
N SER A 32 15.35 -38.95 39.63
CA SER A 32 15.05 -37.74 40.39
C SER A 32 14.97 -36.50 39.49
N SER A 33 13.93 -35.70 39.66
CA SER A 33 13.77 -34.38 39.01
C SER A 33 14.59 -33.28 39.72
N MET A 34 15.77 -33.64 40.23
CA MET A 34 16.66 -32.73 40.97
C MET A 34 17.40 -31.79 39.99
N GLY A 35 17.44 -30.50 40.34
CA GLY A 35 18.15 -29.50 39.53
C GLY A 35 17.47 -29.12 38.21
N GLN A 36 16.19 -29.47 38.00
CA GLN A 36 15.42 -29.02 36.84
C GLN A 36 15.10 -27.52 36.94
N VAL A 37 15.42 -26.75 35.92
CA VAL A 37 15.06 -25.32 35.81
C VAL A 37 14.44 -25.03 34.44
N THR A 38 13.29 -24.35 34.47
CA THR A 38 12.62 -23.78 33.29
C THR A 38 12.79 -22.28 33.27
N PHE A 39 13.13 -21.73 32.10
CA PHE A 39 13.10 -20.30 31.81
C PHE A 39 11.99 -20.05 30.78
N LEU A 40 11.14 -19.06 31.03
CA LEU A 40 10.09 -18.60 30.13
C LEU A 40 10.47 -17.19 29.65
N PHE A 41 10.60 -17.00 28.35
CA PHE A 41 11.16 -15.77 27.79
C PHE A 41 10.08 -14.79 27.36
N GLY A 42 10.38 -13.50 27.55
CA GLY A 42 9.68 -12.38 26.91
C GLY A 42 10.69 -11.31 26.54
N LEU A 43 10.35 -10.45 25.58
CA LEU A 43 11.09 -9.23 25.32
C LEU A 43 10.61 -8.13 26.27
N GLN A 44 11.46 -7.17 26.58
CA GLN A 44 11.04 -5.94 27.26
C GLN A 44 10.10 -5.14 26.35
N GLU A 45 8.91 -4.79 26.85
CA GLU A 45 8.03 -3.84 26.17
C GLU A 45 8.60 -2.41 26.29
N ASP A 46 8.58 -1.66 25.18
CA ASP A 46 9.12 -0.29 25.12
C ASP A 46 8.23 0.71 25.86
N ASP A 47 8.45 0.83 27.16
CA ASP A 47 7.79 1.80 28.04
C ASP A 47 8.38 3.22 27.82
N VAL A 48 8.13 3.80 26.63
CA VAL A 48 8.04 5.25 26.29
C VAL A 48 7.94 5.44 24.75
N PHE A 49 6.97 6.25 24.31
CA PHE A 49 6.70 6.73 22.93
C PHE A 49 6.44 5.67 21.82
N ILE A 50 5.23 5.12 21.84
CA ILE A 50 4.60 4.53 20.64
C ILE A 50 4.29 5.64 19.62
N VAL A 51 5.19 5.87 18.66
CA VAL A 51 4.80 6.43 17.35
C VAL A 51 4.25 5.26 16.53
N GLN A 52 2.95 5.30 16.20
CA GLN A 52 2.27 4.19 15.53
C GLN A 52 2.74 4.03 14.06
N THR A 53 3.74 3.18 13.83
CA THR A 53 3.95 2.58 12.51
C THR A 53 2.76 1.67 12.20
N ARG A 54 2.22 1.78 10.98
CA ARG A 54 0.84 1.35 10.67
C ARG A 54 0.68 -0.16 10.39
N SER A 55 1.57 -0.97 10.95
CA SER A 55 1.75 -2.40 10.67
C SER A 55 2.27 -3.16 11.89
N GLY A 56 1.75 -2.85 13.09
CA GLY A 56 2.26 -3.35 14.37
C GLY A 56 2.09 -4.86 14.60
N SER A 57 2.92 -5.67 13.94
CA SER A 57 3.25 -7.02 14.39
C SER A 57 4.16 -6.96 15.61
N GLN A 58 3.83 -7.72 16.66
CA GLN A 58 4.65 -7.87 17.86
C GLN A 58 6.06 -8.38 17.49
N GLU A 59 7.13 -7.80 18.05
CA GLU A 59 8.50 -8.28 17.81
C GLU A 59 8.63 -9.74 18.29
N GLN A 60 8.94 -10.66 17.37
CA GLN A 60 9.13 -12.08 17.67
C GLN A 60 10.60 -12.47 17.53
N ILE A 61 11.10 -13.26 18.48
CA ILE A 61 12.46 -13.78 18.47
C ILE A 61 12.62 -14.69 17.25
N THR A 62 13.58 -14.37 16.38
CA THR A 62 13.96 -15.20 15.22
C THR A 62 15.04 -16.21 15.57
N ARG A 63 15.89 -15.89 16.56
CA ARG A 63 16.99 -16.75 17.01
C ARG A 63 17.42 -16.42 18.44
N MET A 64 17.79 -17.44 19.21
CA MET A 64 18.29 -17.31 20.59
C MET A 64 19.51 -18.22 20.83
N TRP A 65 20.44 -17.71 21.63
CA TRP A 65 21.60 -18.39 22.18
C TRP A 65 21.59 -18.28 23.71
N TYR A 66 22.18 -19.25 24.39
CA TYR A 66 22.37 -19.21 25.85
C TYR A 66 23.70 -19.85 26.24
N ALA A 67 24.25 -19.39 27.34
CA ALA A 67 25.46 -19.93 27.96
C ALA A 67 25.18 -20.19 29.44
N VAL A 68 25.65 -21.34 29.94
CA VAL A 68 25.58 -21.72 31.35
C VAL A 68 27.02 -21.81 31.86
N ALA A 69 27.36 -21.02 32.87
CA ALA A 69 28.68 -21.03 33.48
C ALA A 69 28.65 -21.62 34.88
N ASP A 70 29.70 -22.36 35.24
CA ASP A 70 29.96 -22.71 36.64
C ASP A 70 30.49 -21.52 37.45
N LYS A 71 30.62 -21.70 38.77
CA LYS A 71 31.19 -20.71 39.70
C LYS A 71 32.65 -20.29 39.41
N GLU A 72 33.39 -21.05 38.59
CA GLU A 72 34.71 -20.68 38.09
C GLU A 72 34.64 -19.86 36.79
N GLY A 73 33.42 -19.59 36.30
CA GLY A 73 33.16 -18.82 35.09
C GLY A 73 33.37 -19.60 33.79
N ARG A 74 33.49 -20.93 33.83
CA ARG A 74 33.67 -21.77 32.63
C ARG A 74 32.31 -22.13 32.05
N ILE A 75 32.16 -22.02 30.73
CA ILE A 75 30.93 -22.42 30.05
C ILE A 75 30.84 -23.95 30.00
N ILE A 76 29.77 -24.47 30.59
CA ILE A 76 29.44 -25.89 30.64
C ILE A 76 28.26 -26.20 29.71
N LYS A 77 28.13 -27.47 29.31
CA LYS A 77 26.97 -27.98 28.56
C LYS A 77 26.22 -28.97 29.47
N PRO A 78 25.05 -28.60 30.03
CA PRO A 78 24.22 -29.48 30.84
C PRO A 78 23.88 -30.80 30.13
N LEU A 79 23.65 -31.86 30.91
CA LEU A 79 23.39 -33.21 30.38
C LEU A 79 22.10 -33.25 29.54
N TYR A 80 21.09 -32.47 29.93
CA TYR A 80 19.88 -32.25 29.15
C TYR A 80 19.53 -30.77 29.10
N GLN A 81 19.29 -30.29 27.89
CA GLN A 81 18.83 -28.93 27.61
C GLN A 81 17.88 -28.95 26.42
N LYS A 82 16.74 -28.25 26.52
CA LYS A 82 15.74 -28.14 25.46
C LYS A 82 15.19 -26.72 25.36
N LEU A 83 15.55 -26.03 24.29
CA LEU A 83 14.92 -24.79 23.83
C LEU A 83 13.74 -25.18 22.91
N GLU A 84 12.56 -24.58 23.11
CA GLU A 84 11.42 -24.79 22.22
C GLU A 84 11.60 -24.03 20.89
N ASN A 85 10.97 -24.54 19.81
CA ASN A 85 11.13 -24.01 18.45
C ASN A 85 10.60 -22.57 18.25
N ASP A 86 9.80 -22.06 19.18
CA ASP A 86 9.27 -20.69 19.21
C ASP A 86 10.10 -19.76 20.12
N PHE A 87 11.20 -20.26 20.66
CA PHE A 87 12.08 -19.59 21.63
C PHE A 87 11.39 -19.11 22.92
N SER A 88 10.15 -19.53 23.18
CA SER A 88 9.36 -19.11 24.35
C SER A 88 9.87 -19.71 25.67
N LYS A 89 10.55 -20.85 25.60
CA LYS A 89 10.95 -21.64 26.78
C LYS A 89 12.27 -22.38 26.58
N LEU A 90 13.12 -22.35 27.60
CA LEU A 90 14.27 -23.25 27.78
C LEU A 90 14.04 -24.12 29.03
N THR A 91 14.34 -25.41 28.93
CA THR A 91 14.41 -26.34 30.07
C THR A 91 15.83 -26.87 30.18
N ILE A 92 16.40 -26.89 31.40
CA ILE A 92 17.70 -27.46 31.72
C ILE A 92 17.51 -28.46 32.86
N GLU A 93 18.15 -29.62 32.78
CA GLU A 93 18.11 -30.69 33.78
C GLU A 93 19.51 -31.26 34.04
N GLY A 94 19.73 -31.79 35.25
CA GLY A 94 21.01 -32.39 35.64
C GLY A 94 22.10 -31.37 36.00
N LEU A 95 21.73 -30.18 36.50
CA LEU A 95 22.66 -29.30 37.21
C LEU A 95 22.95 -29.88 38.61
N GLU A 96 24.22 -29.92 39.00
CA GLU A 96 24.65 -30.36 40.33
C GLU A 96 24.44 -29.26 41.39
N GLN A 97 24.71 -29.55 42.67
CA GLN A 97 24.64 -28.54 43.72
C GLN A 97 25.74 -27.48 43.54
N GLY A 98 25.36 -26.24 43.25
CA GLY A 98 26.30 -25.15 43.03
C GLY A 98 25.66 -23.82 42.63
N ASP A 99 26.52 -22.82 42.47
CA ASP A 99 26.18 -21.52 41.90
C ASP A 99 26.54 -21.50 40.41
N TYR A 100 25.64 -20.98 39.59
CA TYR A 100 25.76 -20.90 38.14
C TYR A 100 25.35 -19.51 37.64
N THR A 101 26.07 -18.99 36.64
CA THR A 101 25.66 -17.79 35.91
C THR A 101 25.08 -18.21 34.57
N LEU A 102 23.86 -17.77 34.25
CA LEU A 102 23.25 -17.97 32.93
C LEU A 102 23.18 -16.65 32.19
N ALA A 103 23.61 -16.68 30.93
CA ALA A 103 23.49 -15.57 30.00
C ALA A 103 22.62 -15.99 28.82
N PHE A 104 21.76 -15.08 28.37
CA PHE A 104 20.84 -15.23 27.25
C PHE A 104 21.07 -14.12 26.24
N LEU A 105 21.08 -14.46 24.96
CA LEU A 105 21.18 -13.53 23.85
C LEU A 105 20.13 -13.90 22.80
N ALA A 106 19.40 -12.93 22.27
CA ALA A 106 18.39 -13.15 21.24
C ALA A 106 18.40 -12.04 20.18
N THR A 107 17.82 -12.31 19.01
CA THR A 107 17.61 -11.32 17.95
C THR A 107 16.22 -11.48 17.31
N THR A 108 15.77 -10.40 16.65
CA THR A 108 14.60 -10.34 15.79
C THR A 108 14.96 -10.12 14.30
N SER A 109 16.25 -9.99 13.97
CA SER A 109 16.74 -9.89 12.58
C SER A 109 16.62 -11.23 11.82
N VAL A 110 16.60 -11.16 10.49
CA VAL A 110 16.44 -12.34 9.61
C VAL A 110 17.79 -13.05 9.41
N GLU A 111 17.77 -14.37 9.21
CA GLU A 111 18.98 -15.22 9.32
C GLU A 111 20.20 -14.76 8.49
N GLU A 112 19.98 -14.24 7.28
CA GLU A 112 21.05 -13.84 6.35
C GLU A 112 21.99 -12.76 6.90
N GLU A 113 21.54 -11.94 7.87
CA GLU A 113 22.35 -10.91 8.54
C GLU A 113 23.15 -11.44 9.74
N THR A 114 22.86 -12.65 10.23
CA THR A 114 23.24 -13.11 11.59
C THR A 114 24.36 -14.14 11.64
N GLY A 115 24.89 -14.58 10.49
CA GLY A 115 25.72 -15.78 10.38
C GLY A 115 27.09 -15.70 11.06
N GLU A 116 27.73 -14.53 11.06
CA GLU A 116 29.13 -14.36 11.50
C GLU A 116 29.30 -13.62 12.84
N THR A 117 28.27 -12.95 13.34
CA THR A 117 28.38 -12.03 14.49
C THR A 117 28.46 -12.69 15.87
N ILE A 118 28.19 -14.00 15.98
CA ILE A 118 28.16 -14.73 17.27
C ILE A 118 29.30 -15.75 17.34
N LYS A 119 30.03 -15.77 18.47
CA LYS A 119 31.03 -16.79 18.80
C LYS A 119 30.50 -17.85 19.76
N ASP A 120 31.12 -19.03 19.76
CA ASP A 120 31.02 -20.02 20.83
C ASP A 120 31.99 -19.65 21.98
N PRO A 121 31.51 -19.31 23.20
CA PRO A 121 32.36 -18.97 24.33
C PRO A 121 32.82 -20.20 25.13
N ALA A 122 33.99 -20.10 25.77
CA ALA A 122 34.52 -21.08 26.74
C ALA A 122 34.50 -20.56 28.18
N TYR A 123 34.53 -19.23 28.38
CA TYR A 123 34.42 -18.54 29.67
C TYR A 123 33.41 -17.38 29.62
N LEU A 124 32.93 -16.95 30.79
CA LEU A 124 32.08 -15.75 30.93
C LEU A 124 32.73 -14.46 30.39
N SER A 125 34.05 -14.38 30.43
CA SER A 125 34.84 -13.24 29.96
C SER A 125 35.05 -13.18 28.44
N ASP A 126 34.58 -14.18 27.69
CA ASP A 126 34.80 -14.25 26.25
C ASP A 126 33.82 -13.36 25.47
N ASP A 127 34.28 -12.81 24.34
CA ASP A 127 33.42 -12.11 23.38
C ASP A 127 32.29 -13.05 22.90
N TRP A 128 31.03 -12.62 23.01
CA TRP A 128 29.88 -13.41 22.58
C TRP A 128 29.24 -12.86 21.30
N LEU A 129 28.88 -11.58 21.31
CA LEU A 129 28.37 -10.82 20.16
C LEU A 129 29.47 -9.86 19.69
N MET A 130 29.73 -9.82 18.39
CA MET A 130 30.80 -9.04 17.78
C MET A 130 30.36 -8.38 16.46
N ASN A 131 30.76 -7.12 16.28
CA ASN A 131 30.51 -6.36 15.07
C ASN A 131 31.74 -6.38 14.14
N PHE A 132 31.82 -7.39 13.27
CA PHE A 132 32.94 -7.62 12.34
C PHE A 132 33.01 -6.65 11.16
N THR A 133 31.91 -6.01 10.77
CA THR A 133 31.82 -5.17 9.56
C THR A 133 32.74 -3.95 9.66
N GLU A 134 33.73 -3.81 8.78
CA GLU A 134 34.71 -2.71 8.88
C GLU A 134 34.02 -1.34 8.80
N LYS A 135 34.35 -0.44 9.74
CA LYS A 135 33.87 0.97 9.81
C LYS A 135 32.33 1.15 9.77
N ALA A 136 31.56 0.13 10.16
CA ALA A 136 30.10 0.18 10.23
C ALA A 136 29.58 -0.09 11.66
N PRO A 137 28.37 0.41 12.02
CA PRO A 137 27.64 -0.03 13.21
C PRO A 137 27.16 -1.49 13.04
N LEU A 138 26.44 -2.03 14.02
CA LEU A 138 26.00 -3.44 13.99
C LEU A 138 24.74 -3.65 13.13
N ASP A 139 23.87 -2.64 13.11
CA ASP A 139 22.58 -2.52 12.43
C ASP A 139 21.58 -3.71 12.50
N ALA A 140 21.77 -4.58 13.51
CA ALA A 140 20.86 -5.65 13.85
C ALA A 140 20.40 -5.52 15.32
N VAL A 141 19.17 -5.96 15.60
CA VAL A 141 18.57 -5.85 16.94
C VAL A 141 18.99 -7.05 17.78
N TYR A 142 19.63 -6.80 18.92
CA TYR A 142 19.99 -7.82 19.89
C TYR A 142 19.47 -7.51 21.30
N PHE A 143 19.03 -8.56 21.99
CA PHE A 143 18.54 -8.54 23.35
C PHE A 143 19.40 -9.46 24.21
N TYR A 144 19.68 -9.06 25.44
CA TYR A 144 20.53 -9.77 26.39
C TYR A 144 19.86 -9.87 27.77
N LYS A 145 20.19 -10.93 28.52
CA LYS A 145 19.97 -10.95 29.97
C LYS A 145 20.97 -11.86 30.67
N LYS A 146 21.41 -11.47 31.87
CA LYS A 146 22.17 -12.32 32.80
C LYS A 146 21.35 -12.63 34.05
N ILE A 147 21.44 -13.86 34.54
CA ILE A 147 20.78 -14.35 35.75
C ILE A 147 21.76 -15.19 36.55
N GLU A 148 21.87 -14.94 37.85
CA GLU A 148 22.58 -15.80 38.78
C GLU A 148 21.61 -16.85 39.35
N LEU A 149 22.01 -18.12 39.35
CA LEU A 149 21.19 -19.27 39.71
C LEU A 149 21.90 -20.12 40.77
N HIS A 150 21.22 -20.37 41.89
CA HIS A 150 21.65 -21.35 42.89
C HIS A 150 20.89 -22.66 42.72
N ILE A 151 21.59 -23.79 42.77
CA ILE A 151 21.03 -25.14 42.84
C ILE A 151 21.35 -25.74 44.21
N GLY A 152 20.33 -25.88 45.04
CA GLY A 152 20.39 -26.53 46.35
C GLY A 152 20.37 -28.06 46.27
N ARG A 153 20.83 -28.71 47.35
CA ARG A 153 21.06 -30.16 47.43
C ARG A 153 19.82 -31.04 47.16
N GLU A 154 18.62 -30.54 47.48
CA GLU A 154 17.33 -31.21 47.26
C GLU A 154 16.33 -30.21 46.63
N GLN A 155 16.76 -29.54 45.55
CA GLN A 155 15.95 -28.51 44.88
C GLN A 155 14.86 -29.12 44.00
N ALA A 156 13.60 -28.79 44.32
CA ALA A 156 12.45 -29.05 43.47
C ALA A 156 12.51 -28.20 42.18
N PRO A 157 11.83 -28.62 41.09
CA PRO A 157 11.84 -27.89 39.82
C PRO A 157 11.45 -26.41 39.95
N VAL A 158 12.28 -25.53 39.39
CA VAL A 158 12.07 -24.07 39.41
C VAL A 158 11.63 -23.58 38.03
N SER A 159 10.71 -22.62 37.98
CA SER A 159 10.38 -21.87 36.77
C SER A 159 10.63 -20.39 37.00
N GLN A 160 11.32 -19.72 36.07
CA GLN A 160 11.62 -18.29 36.11
C GLN A 160 11.13 -17.59 34.84
N LEU A 161 10.58 -16.39 34.98
CA LEU A 161 10.31 -15.49 33.85
C LEU A 161 11.58 -14.68 33.54
N VAL A 162 11.96 -14.61 32.27
CA VAL A 162 13.16 -13.94 31.79
C VAL A 162 12.78 -12.88 30.75
N THR A 163 12.74 -11.63 31.19
CA THR A 163 12.63 -10.48 30.28
C THR A 163 14.00 -10.17 29.69
N LEU A 164 14.13 -10.23 28.36
CA LEU A 164 15.34 -9.86 27.62
C LEU A 164 15.31 -8.37 27.27
N GLU A 165 16.42 -7.68 27.49
CA GLU A 165 16.54 -6.22 27.39
C GLU A 165 17.48 -5.89 26.21
N ARG A 166 17.19 -4.88 25.38
CA ARG A 166 18.04 -4.60 24.19
C ARG A 166 19.46 -4.20 24.60
N CYS A 167 20.47 -4.93 24.13
CA CYS A 167 21.89 -4.64 24.37
C CYS A 167 22.50 -3.68 23.33
N VAL A 168 21.72 -3.33 22.30
CA VAL A 168 22.03 -2.29 21.33
C VAL A 168 21.29 -0.99 21.66
N GLY A 169 21.88 0.14 21.31
CA GLY A 169 21.20 1.42 21.18
C GLY A 169 20.77 1.65 19.74
N ARG A 170 19.67 2.37 19.55
CA ARG A 170 19.19 2.83 18.23
C ARG A 170 19.55 4.30 18.06
N VAL A 171 19.86 4.71 16.84
CA VAL A 171 20.04 6.12 16.47
C VAL A 171 19.13 6.44 15.30
N ASP A 172 18.25 7.42 15.48
CA ASP A 172 17.35 7.97 14.46
C ASP A 172 17.85 9.34 13.99
N VAL A 173 17.72 9.62 12.70
CA VAL A 173 18.19 10.85 12.06
C VAL A 173 17.00 11.64 11.52
N ASP A 174 16.46 12.52 12.37
CA ASP A 174 15.23 13.27 12.12
C ASP A 174 15.47 14.43 11.14
N LEU A 175 15.28 14.17 9.84
CA LEU A 175 15.33 15.21 8.80
C LEU A 175 14.07 16.09 8.86
N LYS A 176 14.24 17.34 9.30
CA LYS A 176 13.22 18.39 9.14
C LYS A 176 13.31 18.95 7.73
N LEU A 177 12.32 18.62 6.92
CA LEU A 177 12.15 19.13 5.56
C LEU A 177 11.25 20.37 5.55
N SER A 178 11.29 21.17 4.47
CA SER A 178 10.26 22.20 4.26
C SER A 178 8.94 21.61 3.75
N SER A 179 8.95 20.38 3.24
CA SER A 179 7.77 19.57 2.88
C SER A 179 8.22 18.15 2.53
N ASP A 180 7.31 17.17 2.60
CA ASP A 180 7.60 15.77 2.24
C ASP A 180 8.14 15.61 0.81
N TYR A 181 7.73 16.51 -0.09
CA TYR A 181 8.25 16.60 -1.45
C TYR A 181 9.79 16.72 -1.52
N MET A 182 10.44 17.32 -0.53
CA MET A 182 11.90 17.44 -0.50
C MET A 182 12.61 16.08 -0.43
N TRP A 183 11.97 15.01 0.06
CA TRP A 183 12.55 13.67 0.13
C TRP A 183 13.04 13.15 -1.22
N ARG A 184 12.41 13.50 -2.34
CA ARG A 184 12.79 13.01 -3.68
C ARG A 184 14.19 13.46 -4.10
N PHE A 185 14.62 14.62 -3.59
CA PHE A 185 15.88 15.23 -3.96
C PHE A 185 17.06 14.54 -3.27
N ILE A 186 16.81 13.89 -2.13
CA ILE A 186 17.81 13.13 -1.39
C ILE A 186 18.13 11.84 -2.15
N ARG A 187 19.42 11.67 -2.49
CA ARG A 187 19.93 10.50 -3.22
C ARG A 187 20.73 9.56 -2.32
N LYS A 188 21.39 10.08 -1.29
CA LYS A 188 22.09 9.30 -0.26
C LYS A 188 22.13 10.05 1.07
N ILE A 189 22.09 9.31 2.18
CA ILE A 189 22.32 9.80 3.55
C ILE A 189 23.38 8.88 4.19
N ASP A 190 24.55 9.43 4.47
CA ASP A 190 25.64 8.73 5.15
C ASP A 190 25.88 9.31 6.54
N ILE A 191 26.07 8.47 7.56
CA ILE A 191 26.60 8.91 8.86
C ILE A 191 28.10 8.62 8.99
N THR A 192 28.82 9.48 9.71
CA THR A 192 30.24 9.34 10.03
C THR A 192 30.51 9.90 11.42
N PHE A 193 31.26 9.17 12.24
CA PHE A 193 31.73 9.62 13.55
C PHE A 193 33.13 10.24 13.40
N ASP A 194 33.45 11.24 14.22
CA ASP A 194 34.82 11.80 14.27
C ASP A 194 35.85 10.80 14.82
N ASP A 195 35.36 9.83 15.59
CA ASP A 195 36.17 8.94 16.40
C ASP A 195 36.22 7.53 15.79
N SER A 196 37.41 7.12 15.38
CA SER A 196 37.72 5.77 14.87
C SER A 196 37.60 4.67 15.92
N GLU A 197 37.38 5.02 17.18
CA GLU A 197 37.23 4.14 18.34
C GLU A 197 36.01 4.54 19.21
N GLY A 198 34.99 5.20 18.63
CA GLY A 198 33.85 5.75 19.39
C GLY A 198 32.85 4.75 19.98
N ILE A 199 32.54 3.65 19.27
CA ILE A 199 31.60 2.61 19.72
C ILE A 199 32.32 1.33 20.13
N TYR A 200 31.72 0.57 21.05
CA TYR A 200 32.20 -0.77 21.38
C TYR A 200 32.09 -1.72 20.19
N ALA A 201 33.00 -2.68 20.11
CA ALA A 201 33.06 -3.67 19.03
C ALA A 201 32.46 -5.03 19.43
N THR A 202 32.43 -5.33 20.74
CA THR A 202 31.99 -6.62 21.29
C THR A 202 31.12 -6.46 22.54
N LEU A 203 30.36 -7.51 22.84
CA LEU A 203 29.64 -7.75 24.10
C LEU A 203 30.01 -9.15 24.58
N GLY A 204 30.57 -9.24 25.79
CA GLY A 204 30.95 -10.50 26.43
C GLY A 204 29.77 -11.26 27.03
N VAL A 205 29.96 -12.55 27.33
CA VAL A 205 28.92 -13.39 27.96
C VAL A 205 28.51 -12.85 29.33
N ASP A 206 29.43 -12.23 30.07
CA ASP A 206 29.19 -11.58 31.36
C ASP A 206 28.41 -10.26 31.29
N GLY A 207 28.16 -9.73 30.10
CA GLY A 207 27.41 -8.51 29.84
C GLY A 207 28.26 -7.24 29.73
N GLN A 208 29.60 -7.34 29.73
CA GLN A 208 30.48 -6.18 29.51
C GLN A 208 30.68 -5.89 28.02
N TYR A 209 30.69 -4.60 27.67
CA TYR A 209 31.03 -4.14 26.32
C TYR A 209 32.53 -3.91 26.19
N SER A 210 33.11 -4.34 25.07
CA SER A 210 34.57 -4.34 24.88
C SER A 210 34.98 -4.05 23.42
N GLY A 211 36.29 -3.89 23.21
CA GLY A 211 36.87 -3.40 21.96
C GLY A 211 36.45 -1.96 21.64
N ALA A 212 36.90 -1.45 20.50
CA ALA A 212 36.51 -0.13 20.01
C ALA A 212 36.54 -0.09 18.48
N LYS A 213 35.63 0.68 17.86
CA LYS A 213 35.60 0.94 16.42
C LYS A 213 34.87 2.25 16.10
N GLY A 214 35.07 2.75 14.88
CA GLY A 214 34.40 3.93 14.35
C GLY A 214 33.32 3.59 13.32
N VAL A 215 32.65 4.63 12.84
CA VAL A 215 31.69 4.56 11.73
C VAL A 215 32.10 5.58 10.67
N GLU A 216 32.34 5.13 9.44
CA GLU A 216 32.73 5.99 8.30
C GLU A 216 31.79 5.76 7.10
N ALA A 217 31.20 6.83 6.58
CA ALA A 217 30.34 6.84 5.39
C ALA A 217 29.27 5.73 5.35
N TYR A 218 28.66 5.42 6.49
CA TYR A 218 27.67 4.34 6.62
C TYR A 218 26.29 4.79 6.13
N ASP A 219 25.78 4.08 5.12
CA ASP A 219 24.55 4.43 4.41
C ASP A 219 23.29 4.10 5.24
N ILE A 220 22.50 5.12 5.52
CA ILE A 220 21.23 5.03 6.24
C ILE A 220 20.04 5.50 5.37
N THR A 221 20.23 5.68 4.06
CA THR A 221 19.28 6.35 3.15
C THR A 221 17.87 5.78 3.20
N GLY A 222 17.73 4.46 3.28
CA GLY A 222 16.42 3.78 3.30
C GLY A 222 15.75 3.71 4.67
N LYS A 223 16.52 3.69 5.77
CA LYS A 223 16.02 3.51 7.15
C LYS A 223 15.92 4.83 7.94
N CYS A 224 16.73 5.84 7.58
CA CYS A 224 17.05 7.04 8.37
C CYS A 224 17.40 6.75 9.84
N SER A 225 17.81 5.52 10.13
CA SER A 225 18.09 5.00 11.47
C SER A 225 19.02 3.80 11.38
N PHE A 226 19.71 3.49 12.48
CA PHE A 226 20.54 2.29 12.60
C PHE A 226 20.67 1.80 14.04
N TYR A 227 21.02 0.53 14.23
CA TYR A 227 21.37 -0.05 15.53
C TYR A 227 22.89 -0.14 15.73
N SER A 228 23.35 0.05 16.96
CA SER A 228 24.77 -0.07 17.32
C SER A 228 24.96 -0.62 18.73
N LEU A 229 26.09 -1.28 18.97
CA LEU A 229 26.62 -1.41 20.32
C LEU A 229 26.88 -0.01 20.92
N PRO A 230 26.90 0.15 22.25
CA PRO A 230 26.97 1.47 22.88
C PRO A 230 28.19 2.29 22.51
N GLY A 231 28.08 3.62 22.69
CA GLY A 231 29.24 4.52 22.66
C GLY A 231 30.04 4.39 23.95
N ASN A 232 31.37 4.47 23.87
CA ASN A 232 32.21 4.59 25.07
C ASN A 232 32.19 6.00 25.70
N LYS A 233 31.58 6.96 24.98
CA LYS A 233 31.29 8.35 25.38
C LYS A 233 30.25 8.95 24.42
N PRO A 234 29.66 10.13 24.72
CA PRO A 234 28.81 10.84 23.78
C PRO A 234 29.55 11.20 22.47
N LEU A 235 28.99 10.80 21.34
CA LEU A 235 29.64 10.82 20.03
C LEU A 235 29.33 12.11 19.26
N SER A 236 30.27 12.50 18.41
CA SER A 236 30.15 13.64 17.50
C SER A 236 30.59 13.23 16.10
N GLY A 237 30.12 13.94 15.10
CA GLY A 237 30.34 13.54 13.71
C GLY A 237 29.54 14.35 12.71
N PHE A 238 29.29 13.74 11.56
CA PHE A 238 28.55 14.34 10.46
C PHE A 238 27.53 13.36 9.90
N VAL A 239 26.38 13.89 9.48
CA VAL A 239 25.53 13.25 8.48
C VAL A 239 25.76 13.98 7.16
N SER A 240 26.19 13.24 6.14
CA SER A 240 26.41 13.74 4.78
C SER A 240 25.21 13.35 3.91
N ILE A 241 24.60 14.32 3.23
CA ILE A 241 23.43 14.09 2.37
C ILE A 241 23.79 14.48 0.94
N GLU A 242 23.81 13.51 0.02
CA GLU A 242 23.84 13.77 -1.42
C GLU A 242 22.42 14.14 -1.88
N SER A 243 22.31 15.20 -2.67
CA SER A 243 21.03 15.64 -3.22
C SER A 243 21.16 16.18 -4.64
N GLU A 244 20.05 16.13 -5.37
CA GLU A 244 19.94 16.50 -6.78
C GLU A 244 18.91 17.62 -6.93
N CYS A 245 19.24 18.71 -7.62
CA CYS A 245 18.29 19.80 -7.92
C CYS A 245 17.38 19.42 -9.11
N SER A 246 16.31 20.18 -9.35
CA SER A 246 15.38 19.93 -10.47
C SER A 246 16.01 20.15 -11.86
N ASP A 247 17.16 20.83 -11.94
CA ASP A 247 18.02 20.97 -13.12
C ASP A 247 18.96 19.75 -13.35
N GLY A 248 18.92 18.74 -12.48
CA GLY A 248 19.81 17.57 -12.48
C GLY A 248 21.18 17.80 -11.84
N ARG A 249 21.46 19.00 -11.32
CA ARG A 249 22.74 19.32 -10.66
C ARG A 249 22.79 18.72 -9.26
N ARG A 250 23.80 17.89 -9.02
CA ARG A 250 24.04 17.29 -7.71
C ARG A 250 24.89 18.15 -6.80
N PHE A 251 24.68 18.01 -5.50
CA PHE A 251 25.47 18.63 -4.44
C PHE A 251 25.45 17.76 -3.18
N GLU A 252 26.46 17.91 -2.33
CA GLU A 252 26.53 17.28 -1.01
C GLU A 252 26.40 18.35 0.09
N ARG A 253 25.76 18.04 1.21
CA ARG A 253 25.83 18.84 2.45
C ARG A 253 26.16 17.96 3.65
N LYS A 254 27.08 18.44 4.50
CA LYS A 254 27.47 17.77 5.74
C LYS A 254 26.92 18.54 6.93
N TYR A 255 26.05 17.89 7.70
CA TYR A 255 25.39 18.43 8.87
C TYR A 255 26.12 17.93 10.13
N ARG A 256 26.61 18.87 10.94
CA ARG A 256 27.38 18.58 12.15
C ARG A 256 26.45 18.18 13.30
N PHE A 257 26.73 17.06 13.95
CA PHE A 257 26.10 16.70 15.22
C PHE A 257 27.13 16.52 16.34
N ILE A 258 26.70 16.70 17.59
CA ILE A 258 27.56 16.70 18.78
C ILE A 258 26.78 16.06 19.94
N GLY A 259 27.41 15.12 20.66
CA GLY A 259 26.89 14.58 21.93
C GLY A 259 25.82 13.49 21.80
N CYS A 260 25.72 12.79 20.67
CA CYS A 260 24.81 11.66 20.49
C CYS A 260 25.19 10.50 21.44
N ASN A 261 24.30 10.09 22.34
CA ASN A 261 24.60 9.10 23.37
C ASN A 261 23.95 7.76 23.02
N ILE A 262 24.74 6.81 22.52
CA ILE A 262 24.26 5.47 22.14
C ILE A 262 24.34 4.58 23.37
N GLU A 263 23.19 4.19 23.91
CA GLU A 263 23.06 3.41 25.15
C GLU A 263 22.14 2.19 24.92
N PRO A 264 22.34 1.06 25.64
CA PRO A 264 21.47 -0.12 25.54
C PRO A 264 19.99 0.23 25.78
N GLY A 265 19.11 -0.24 24.90
CA GLY A 265 17.65 -0.08 25.06
C GLY A 265 17.15 1.36 24.94
N ARG A 266 17.92 2.27 24.34
CA ARG A 266 17.50 3.66 24.10
C ARG A 266 17.55 4.03 22.62
N VAL A 267 16.65 4.92 22.22
CA VAL A 267 16.70 5.62 20.94
C VAL A 267 17.34 6.99 21.15
N SER A 268 18.44 7.25 20.45
CA SER A 268 19.08 8.57 20.36
C SER A 268 18.64 9.28 19.09
N HIS A 269 18.46 10.59 19.14
CA HIS A 269 17.92 11.39 18.02
C HIS A 269 18.94 12.42 17.53
N ILE A 270 19.23 12.41 16.22
CA ILE A 270 20.07 13.38 15.52
C ILE A 270 19.17 14.21 14.60
N SER A 271 18.68 15.34 15.11
CA SER A 271 17.81 16.22 14.31
C SER A 271 18.62 17.12 13.36
N ILE A 272 18.17 17.19 12.09
CA ILE A 272 18.83 17.92 11.01
C ILE A 272 17.83 18.85 10.33
N ASP A 273 18.14 20.15 10.29
CA ASP A 273 17.39 21.12 9.49
C ASP A 273 17.89 21.03 8.02
N TYR A 274 17.14 20.37 7.13
CA TYR A 274 17.59 20.07 5.77
C TYR A 274 17.49 21.28 4.82
N LEU A 275 18.57 21.54 4.08
CA LEU A 275 18.72 22.73 3.24
C LEU A 275 18.88 22.38 1.74
N HIS A 276 17.77 22.29 1.01
CA HIS A 276 17.79 22.26 -0.46
C HIS A 276 17.78 23.69 -1.05
N PRO A 277 18.46 23.97 -2.19
CA PRO A 277 18.34 25.26 -2.87
C PRO A 277 16.90 25.62 -3.29
N GLU A 278 16.07 24.61 -3.54
CA GLU A 278 14.67 24.73 -3.97
C GLU A 278 13.69 24.60 -2.78
N ASN A 279 14.16 24.65 -1.52
CA ASN A 279 13.34 24.54 -0.29
C ASN A 279 12.10 25.47 -0.26
N GLN A 280 12.13 26.57 -1.02
CA GLN A 280 11.13 27.63 -1.06
C GLN A 280 10.22 27.59 -2.30
N ASP A 281 10.44 26.70 -3.26
CA ASP A 281 9.55 26.59 -4.41
C ASP A 281 8.24 25.88 -4.01
N GLY A 282 7.11 26.48 -4.38
CA GLY A 282 5.76 25.93 -4.14
C GLY A 282 5.28 24.95 -5.21
N PHE A 283 6.00 24.88 -6.33
CA PHE A 283 5.78 23.91 -7.39
C PHE A 283 6.37 22.55 -7.02
N PHE A 284 5.62 21.47 -7.25
CA PHE A 284 6.13 20.11 -7.09
C PHE A 284 5.96 19.24 -8.35
N ARG A 285 6.86 18.27 -8.55
CA ARG A 285 6.79 17.31 -9.66
C ARG A 285 6.81 15.87 -9.14
N VAL A 286 5.76 15.12 -9.45
CA VAL A 286 5.55 13.72 -9.04
C VAL A 286 5.90 12.81 -10.21
N ARG A 287 6.96 12.03 -10.05
CA ARG A 287 7.38 10.95 -10.94
C ARG A 287 6.70 9.63 -10.57
N GLU A 288 6.80 8.63 -11.45
CA GLU A 288 6.46 7.23 -11.14
C GLU A 288 7.13 6.74 -9.84
N GLU A 289 8.42 7.05 -9.64
CA GLU A 289 9.18 6.71 -8.43
C GLU A 289 8.71 7.43 -7.15
N ASP A 290 7.95 8.53 -7.25
CA ASP A 290 7.55 9.34 -6.10
C ASP A 290 6.22 8.86 -5.46
N PHE A 291 5.35 8.15 -6.18
CA PHE A 291 4.00 7.82 -5.71
C PHE A 291 3.95 7.01 -4.41
N VAL A 292 4.99 6.21 -4.12
CA VAL A 292 5.14 5.45 -2.87
C VAL A 292 5.27 6.33 -1.62
N ARG A 293 5.57 7.63 -1.78
CA ARG A 293 5.66 8.63 -0.71
C ARG A 293 4.35 9.37 -0.45
N PHE A 294 3.36 9.23 -1.33
CA PHE A 294 2.09 9.96 -1.28
C PHE A 294 0.91 9.05 -0.98
N ARG A 295 -0.22 9.63 -0.56
CA ARG A 295 -1.47 8.90 -0.33
C ARG A 295 -2.13 8.57 -1.67
N THR A 296 -1.60 7.56 -2.35
CA THR A 296 -2.00 7.13 -3.71
C THR A 296 -2.76 5.80 -3.64
N ASP A 297 -3.93 5.72 -4.25
CA ASP A 297 -4.79 4.53 -4.30
C ASP A 297 -5.38 4.34 -5.72
N THR A 298 -5.93 3.15 -6.00
CA THR A 298 -6.60 2.81 -7.27
C THR A 298 -8.06 2.50 -7.03
N MET A 299 -8.96 3.31 -7.59
CA MET A 299 -10.41 3.08 -7.50
C MET A 299 -10.80 1.73 -8.14
N PHE A 300 -11.85 1.13 -7.59
CA PHE A 300 -12.42 -0.13 -8.07
C PHE A 300 -11.45 -1.32 -8.08
N LEU A 301 -10.54 -1.42 -7.10
CA LEU A 301 -9.86 -2.68 -6.73
C LEU A 301 -10.89 -3.71 -6.23
N ALA A 302 -10.54 -4.99 -6.23
CA ALA A 302 -11.46 -6.11 -6.04
C ALA A 302 -12.12 -6.16 -4.64
N ASP A 303 -11.48 -5.56 -3.64
CA ASP A 303 -11.94 -5.44 -2.26
C ASP A 303 -12.64 -4.09 -1.95
N GLU A 304 -12.72 -3.15 -2.90
CA GLU A 304 -13.35 -1.84 -2.67
C GLU A 304 -14.81 -2.01 -2.18
N PRO A 305 -15.16 -1.48 -0.98
CA PRO A 305 -16.50 -1.68 -0.42
C PRO A 305 -17.62 -1.07 -1.26
N ARG A 306 -18.79 -1.75 -1.26
CA ARG A 306 -19.95 -1.36 -2.08
C ARG A 306 -20.47 0.04 -1.75
N ASP A 307 -20.45 0.40 -0.47
CA ASP A 307 -20.83 1.74 0.02
C ASP A 307 -19.87 2.83 -0.47
N VAL A 308 -18.59 2.51 -0.73
CA VAL A 308 -17.66 3.45 -1.36
C VAL A 308 -18.05 3.68 -2.82
N PHE A 309 -18.27 2.62 -3.60
CA PHE A 309 -18.53 2.81 -5.03
C PHE A 309 -19.97 3.18 -5.42
N TYR A 310 -20.95 2.96 -4.55
CA TYR A 310 -22.29 3.54 -4.70
C TYR A 310 -22.42 4.97 -4.10
N ASN A 311 -21.44 5.45 -3.33
CA ASN A 311 -21.44 6.83 -2.85
C ASN A 311 -21.01 7.78 -3.98
N SER A 312 -21.97 8.52 -4.55
CA SER A 312 -21.70 9.50 -5.61
C SER A 312 -20.76 10.64 -5.21
N GLY A 313 -20.56 10.93 -3.92
CA GLY A 313 -19.53 11.86 -3.45
C GLY A 313 -18.11 11.29 -3.50
N ARG A 314 -17.95 9.98 -3.67
CA ARG A 314 -16.65 9.30 -3.84
C ARG A 314 -16.41 8.80 -5.26
N ARG A 315 -17.41 8.19 -5.90
CA ARG A 315 -17.34 7.65 -7.26
C ARG A 315 -18.43 8.25 -8.16
N SER A 316 -18.18 9.45 -8.68
CA SER A 316 -18.93 10.04 -9.78
C SER A 316 -18.06 10.97 -10.61
N PHE A 317 -18.38 11.13 -11.90
CA PHE A 317 -17.62 11.96 -12.83
C PHE A 317 -18.48 12.46 -13.98
N TYR A 318 -18.00 13.48 -14.68
CA TYR A 318 -18.57 13.92 -15.95
C TYR A 318 -17.81 13.26 -17.09
N ALA A 319 -18.50 12.73 -18.09
CA ALA A 319 -17.85 12.02 -19.20
C ALA A 319 -16.83 12.90 -19.97
N ASN A 320 -17.07 14.22 -20.03
CA ASN A 320 -16.16 15.20 -20.63
C ASN A 320 -15.08 15.74 -19.66
N ALA A 321 -15.08 15.31 -18.40
CA ALA A 321 -14.08 15.66 -17.39
C ALA A 321 -13.82 14.47 -16.42
N PRO A 322 -13.20 13.37 -16.91
CA PRO A 322 -12.87 12.20 -16.08
C PRO A 322 -11.71 12.47 -15.11
N LEU A 323 -10.86 13.46 -15.42
CA LEU A 323 -9.81 13.94 -14.52
C LEU A 323 -10.39 15.07 -13.65
N GLN A 324 -10.41 14.84 -12.34
CA GLN A 324 -10.90 15.76 -11.33
C GLN A 324 -9.74 16.20 -10.43
N MET A 325 -9.72 17.49 -10.10
CA MET A 325 -8.75 18.10 -9.19
C MET A 325 -9.49 19.05 -8.26
N SER A 326 -9.19 18.98 -6.97
CA SER A 326 -9.85 19.74 -5.90
C SER A 326 -8.91 19.89 -4.70
N ILE A 327 -9.23 20.79 -3.77
CA ILE A 327 -8.56 20.81 -2.45
C ILE A 327 -9.40 19.99 -1.47
N SER A 328 -8.75 19.16 -0.65
CA SER A 328 -9.40 18.34 0.38
C SER A 328 -9.76 19.17 1.63
N ASN A 329 -10.46 18.57 2.59
CA ASN A 329 -10.69 19.19 3.91
C ASN A 329 -9.39 19.28 4.72
N GLU A 330 -8.41 18.47 4.38
CA GLU A 330 -7.07 18.39 4.94
C GLU A 330 -6.07 19.32 4.18
N HIS A 331 -6.58 20.24 3.35
CA HIS A 331 -5.83 21.24 2.58
C HIS A 331 -4.88 20.68 1.50
N GLU A 332 -5.00 19.40 1.15
CA GLU A 332 -4.19 18.71 0.14
C GLU A 332 -4.78 18.86 -1.28
N LEU A 333 -3.93 18.73 -2.31
CA LEU A 333 -4.42 18.55 -3.69
C LEU A 333 -4.92 17.11 -3.86
N LEU A 334 -6.24 16.97 -4.01
CA LEU A 334 -6.92 15.71 -4.30
C LEU A 334 -7.09 15.55 -5.81
N VAL A 335 -6.53 14.48 -6.36
CA VAL A 335 -6.59 14.08 -7.78
C VAL A 335 -7.41 12.79 -7.90
N LYS A 336 -8.39 12.76 -8.81
CA LYS A 336 -9.12 11.54 -9.17
C LYS A 336 -9.21 11.39 -10.68
N PHE A 337 -9.01 10.18 -11.19
CA PHE A 337 -9.04 9.93 -12.64
C PHE A 337 -9.93 8.73 -13.00
N PHE A 338 -11.13 9.02 -13.50
CA PHE A 338 -12.11 8.02 -13.91
C PHE A 338 -11.83 7.54 -15.35
N SER A 339 -10.75 6.77 -15.52
CA SER A 339 -10.36 6.18 -16.81
C SER A 339 -9.59 4.86 -16.62
N PRO A 340 -9.78 3.85 -17.49
CA PRO A 340 -8.91 2.67 -17.57
C PRO A 340 -7.63 2.91 -18.39
N VAL A 341 -7.52 4.05 -19.06
CA VAL A 341 -6.33 4.49 -19.82
C VAL A 341 -5.64 5.58 -19.01
N GLY A 342 -4.39 5.33 -18.59
CA GLY A 342 -3.55 6.32 -17.92
C GLY A 342 -3.11 7.43 -18.87
N ILE A 343 -2.68 8.57 -18.31
CA ILE A 343 -2.28 9.77 -19.08
C ILE A 343 -0.93 10.32 -18.61
N GLN A 344 -0.25 11.07 -19.46
CA GLN A 344 1.12 11.57 -19.22
C GLN A 344 1.23 13.11 -19.28
N ASP A 345 2.36 13.63 -18.77
CA ASP A 345 2.77 15.04 -18.82
C ASP A 345 1.69 16.04 -18.35
N VAL A 346 1.06 15.78 -17.21
CA VAL A 346 -0.07 16.57 -16.70
C VAL A 346 0.41 17.68 -15.77
N THR A 347 0.38 18.93 -16.26
CA THR A 347 0.73 20.12 -15.47
C THR A 347 -0.50 20.78 -14.86
N VAL A 348 -0.58 20.81 -13.53
CA VAL A 348 -1.65 21.48 -12.78
C VAL A 348 -1.31 22.95 -12.61
N LEU A 349 -2.24 23.80 -13.03
CA LEU A 349 -2.23 25.24 -12.83
C LEU A 349 -3.19 25.62 -11.71
N CYS A 350 -2.72 26.40 -10.74
CA CYS A 350 -3.53 26.96 -9.67
C CYS A 350 -3.54 28.49 -9.75
N ARG A 351 -4.73 29.09 -9.62
CA ARG A 351 -4.88 30.48 -9.21
C ARG A 351 -5.35 30.50 -7.76
N PHE A 352 -4.57 31.09 -6.86
CA PHE A 352 -5.01 31.40 -5.49
C PHE A 352 -5.90 32.65 -5.52
N ASN A 353 -7.22 32.49 -5.50
CA ASN A 353 -8.22 33.53 -5.79
C ASN A 353 -8.10 34.77 -4.89
N LYS A 354 -7.64 34.58 -3.64
CA LYS A 354 -7.41 35.65 -2.64
C LYS A 354 -6.08 36.39 -2.83
N VAL A 355 -5.13 35.84 -3.59
CA VAL A 355 -3.72 36.31 -3.65
C VAL A 355 -3.35 36.84 -5.04
N SER A 356 -3.84 36.23 -6.12
CA SER A 356 -3.51 36.64 -7.49
C SER A 356 -4.64 36.36 -8.48
N THR A 357 -4.69 37.13 -9.57
CA THR A 357 -5.53 36.88 -10.74
C THR A 357 -4.89 35.90 -11.74
N GLU A 358 -3.59 35.64 -11.61
CA GLU A 358 -2.81 34.78 -12.52
C GLU A 358 -2.80 33.31 -12.10
N PHE A 359 -2.57 32.43 -13.09
CA PHE A 359 -2.26 31.04 -12.85
C PHE A 359 -0.76 30.82 -12.61
N PHE A 360 -0.47 29.99 -11.62
CA PHE A 360 0.84 29.47 -11.25
C PHE A 360 0.92 27.98 -11.59
N GLU A 361 2.12 27.49 -11.90
CA GLU A 361 2.36 26.05 -11.95
C GLU A 361 2.42 25.51 -10.51
N LEU A 362 1.44 24.68 -10.15
CA LEU A 362 1.29 24.10 -8.81
C LEU A 362 1.94 22.71 -8.74
N ALA A 363 1.63 21.86 -9.71
CA ALA A 363 2.12 20.50 -9.78
C ALA A 363 2.41 20.07 -11.21
N HIS A 364 3.29 19.08 -11.39
CA HIS A 364 3.45 18.33 -12.65
C HIS A 364 3.49 16.84 -12.34
N PHE A 365 2.68 16.06 -13.05
CA PHE A 365 2.65 14.62 -12.96
C PHE A 365 3.20 14.04 -14.26
N ASP A 366 4.31 13.31 -14.17
CA ASP A 366 4.90 12.60 -15.30
C ASP A 366 3.88 11.57 -15.85
N GLN A 367 3.10 10.96 -14.96
CA GLN A 367 2.01 10.04 -15.28
C GLN A 367 0.88 10.13 -14.24
N ILE A 368 -0.37 9.90 -14.67
CA ILE A 368 -1.54 9.65 -13.81
C ILE A 368 -2.10 8.26 -14.20
N TYR A 369 -2.09 7.34 -13.24
CA TYR A 369 -2.47 5.94 -13.46
C TYR A 369 -3.97 5.74 -13.74
N PRO A 370 -4.35 4.66 -14.46
CA PRO A 370 -5.74 4.22 -14.55
C PRO A 370 -6.42 4.18 -13.18
N PHE A 371 -7.61 4.74 -13.08
CA PHE A 371 -8.43 4.77 -11.87
C PHE A 371 -7.78 5.40 -10.61
N MET A 372 -6.72 6.20 -10.72
CA MET A 372 -6.08 6.85 -9.56
C MET A 372 -7.06 7.67 -8.70
N GLU A 373 -7.03 7.49 -7.38
CA GLU A 373 -7.49 8.43 -6.36
C GLU A 373 -6.28 8.74 -5.46
N ALA A 374 -5.78 9.97 -5.45
CA ALA A 374 -4.54 10.33 -4.76
C ALA A 374 -4.58 11.73 -4.13
N SER A 375 -3.89 11.90 -3.00
CA SER A 375 -3.88 13.14 -2.22
C SER A 375 -2.44 13.58 -1.91
N PHE A 376 -2.13 14.84 -2.22
CA PHE A 376 -0.79 15.40 -2.20
C PHE A 376 -0.70 16.62 -1.26
N PRO A 377 0.11 16.57 -0.18
CA PRO A 377 0.39 17.72 0.68
C PRO A 377 0.92 18.91 -0.13
N LEU A 378 0.36 20.09 0.12
CA LEU A 378 0.73 21.32 -0.58
C LEU A 378 1.69 22.17 0.26
N PRO A 379 2.96 22.36 -0.14
CA PRO A 379 3.98 23.05 0.69
C PRO A 379 3.64 24.49 1.07
N VAL A 380 2.67 25.11 0.40
CA VAL A 380 2.16 26.45 0.68
C VAL A 380 1.16 26.51 1.84
N VAL A 381 0.62 25.37 2.31
CA VAL A 381 -0.30 25.34 3.44
C VAL A 381 0.43 25.70 4.73
N ASP A 382 1.59 25.09 4.99
CA ASP A 382 2.32 25.26 6.24
C ASP A 382 3.22 26.50 6.28
N SER A 383 3.67 26.99 5.13
CA SER A 383 4.63 28.11 5.08
C SER A 383 4.63 28.85 3.73
N GLU A 384 5.21 30.05 3.73
CA GLU A 384 5.40 30.89 2.53
C GLU A 384 6.13 30.14 1.41
N ARG A 385 5.66 30.25 0.16
CA ARG A 385 6.28 29.61 -1.01
C ARG A 385 6.35 30.53 -2.21
N THR A 386 7.39 30.35 -3.02
CA THR A 386 7.57 31.04 -4.29
C THR A 386 7.04 30.19 -5.43
N PHE A 387 6.15 30.75 -6.23
CA PHE A 387 5.57 30.13 -7.42
C PHE A 387 6.06 30.80 -8.69
N THR A 388 6.06 30.07 -9.81
CA THR A 388 6.30 30.63 -11.14
C THR A 388 4.96 30.83 -11.85
N THR A 389 4.68 32.04 -12.35
CA THR A 389 3.51 32.31 -13.23
C THR A 389 3.73 31.70 -14.61
N SER A 390 2.66 31.51 -15.38
CA SER A 390 2.76 31.11 -16.80
C SER A 390 3.50 32.12 -17.72
N ASN A 391 3.92 33.28 -17.21
CA ASN A 391 4.80 34.24 -17.89
C ASN A 391 6.22 34.32 -17.30
N GLY A 392 6.62 33.34 -16.48
CA GLY A 392 7.98 33.18 -15.96
C GLY A 392 8.33 34.10 -14.79
N ARG A 393 7.38 34.88 -14.26
CA ARG A 393 7.62 35.72 -13.07
C ARG A 393 7.52 34.85 -11.82
N LYS A 394 8.52 34.96 -10.94
CA LYS A 394 8.46 34.42 -9.59
C LYS A 394 7.59 35.33 -8.71
N VAL A 395 6.65 34.75 -7.97
CA VAL A 395 5.72 35.43 -7.05
C VAL A 395 5.73 34.69 -5.71
N VAL A 396 5.86 35.42 -4.62
CA VAL A 396 5.80 34.86 -3.26
C VAL A 396 4.34 34.83 -2.80
N VAL A 397 3.89 33.66 -2.36
CA VAL A 397 2.55 33.39 -1.83
C VAL A 397 2.70 33.08 -0.33
N PRO A 398 2.10 33.88 0.57
CA PRO A 398 2.10 33.60 2.01
C PRO A 398 1.43 32.26 2.33
N ALA A 399 1.71 31.70 3.51
CA ALA A 399 1.12 30.45 3.97
C ALA A 399 -0.42 30.46 3.89
N GLN A 400 -1.02 29.36 3.43
CA GLN A 400 -2.45 29.19 3.22
C GLN A 400 -3.00 28.13 4.19
N HIS A 401 -2.86 28.38 5.50
CA HIS A 401 -3.20 27.40 6.56
C HIS A 401 -4.63 26.86 6.54
N GLU A 402 -5.59 27.63 5.97
CA GLU A 402 -7.02 27.27 5.90
C GLU A 402 -7.48 27.02 4.44
N LEU A 403 -6.57 26.63 3.52
CA LEU A 403 -6.81 26.56 2.08
C LEU A 403 -8.04 25.69 1.72
N ALA A 404 -9.14 26.33 1.36
CA ALA A 404 -10.36 25.65 0.90
C ALA A 404 -10.38 25.49 -0.63
N ASN A 405 -11.20 24.56 -1.14
CA ASN A 405 -11.39 24.37 -2.58
C ASN A 405 -11.85 25.65 -3.31
N ASP A 406 -12.72 26.44 -2.66
CA ASP A 406 -13.28 27.67 -3.26
C ASP A 406 -12.27 28.85 -3.24
N ASP A 407 -11.18 28.72 -2.49
CA ASP A 407 -10.09 29.71 -2.46
C ASP A 407 -9.15 29.58 -3.66
N VAL A 408 -9.28 28.53 -4.46
CA VAL A 408 -8.46 28.30 -5.65
C VAL A 408 -9.30 28.25 -6.93
N THR A 409 -8.62 28.28 -8.07
CA THR A 409 -9.13 27.75 -9.32
C THR A 409 -8.07 26.84 -9.88
N LEU A 410 -8.39 25.54 -9.97
CA LEU A 410 -7.52 24.52 -10.53
C LEU A 410 -7.92 24.27 -11.98
N VAL A 411 -6.94 24.26 -12.87
CA VAL A 411 -7.06 23.74 -14.24
C VAL A 411 -5.80 22.93 -14.55
N PHE A 412 -5.81 22.09 -15.59
CA PHE A 412 -4.62 21.36 -16.01
C PHE A 412 -4.30 21.60 -17.48
N ARG A 413 -3.06 21.33 -17.86
CA ARG A 413 -2.59 21.23 -19.25
C ARG A 413 -1.94 19.87 -19.45
N THR A 414 -2.27 19.22 -20.55
CA THR A 414 -1.58 18.06 -21.11
C THR A 414 -1.88 18.01 -22.60
N ASP A 415 -0.96 17.45 -23.38
CA ASP A 415 -1.15 17.14 -24.80
C ASP A 415 -1.45 15.65 -25.04
N ASP A 416 -1.75 14.90 -23.97
CA ASP A 416 -2.07 13.48 -24.02
C ASP A 416 -3.24 13.15 -24.99
N PRO A 417 -3.06 12.24 -25.95
CA PRO A 417 -4.08 11.91 -26.95
C PRO A 417 -5.41 11.39 -26.38
N PHE A 418 -5.42 10.79 -25.19
CA PHE A 418 -6.67 10.41 -24.51
C PHE A 418 -7.43 11.64 -24.02
N MET A 419 -6.74 12.61 -23.40
CA MET A 419 -7.38 13.86 -22.98
C MET A 419 -7.85 14.71 -24.17
N LYS A 420 -7.13 14.67 -25.30
CA LYS A 420 -7.61 15.27 -26.57
C LYS A 420 -8.84 14.58 -27.16
N LYS A 421 -9.16 13.33 -26.80
CA LYS A 421 -10.48 12.72 -27.06
C LYS A 421 -11.53 13.24 -26.07
N MET A 422 -11.20 13.42 -24.79
CA MET A 422 -12.13 13.94 -23.78
C MET A 422 -12.58 15.38 -24.06
N GLU A 423 -11.67 16.23 -24.55
CA GLU A 423 -11.95 17.61 -24.99
C GLU A 423 -13.00 17.71 -26.11
N GLN A 424 -13.23 16.63 -26.88
CA GLN A 424 -14.23 16.58 -27.96
C GLN A 424 -15.64 16.21 -27.47
N ILE A 425 -15.80 15.79 -26.21
CA ILE A 425 -17.09 15.36 -25.67
C ILE A 425 -17.94 16.60 -25.37
N ASP A 426 -18.92 16.86 -26.24
CA ASP A 426 -19.78 18.05 -26.21
C ASP A 426 -20.98 17.92 -25.26
N SER A 427 -21.11 16.75 -24.62
CA SER A 427 -22.18 16.36 -23.70
C SER A 427 -21.69 16.29 -22.24
N HIS A 428 -22.50 16.79 -21.31
CA HIS A 428 -22.10 16.93 -19.89
C HIS A 428 -22.74 15.83 -19.02
N TRP A 429 -22.57 14.58 -19.43
CA TRP A 429 -23.18 13.43 -18.76
C TRP A 429 -22.56 13.18 -17.38
N PHE A 430 -23.36 13.32 -16.31
CA PHE A 430 -22.94 12.98 -14.95
C PHE A 430 -23.15 11.49 -14.63
N ILE A 431 -22.05 10.75 -14.57
CA ILE A 431 -22.00 9.30 -14.37
C ILE A 431 -21.81 8.96 -12.89
N ARG A 432 -22.60 8.02 -12.37
CA ARG A 432 -22.54 7.49 -11.00
C ARG A 432 -23.04 6.05 -10.96
N PHE A 433 -22.92 5.34 -9.85
CA PHE A 433 -23.31 3.93 -9.72
C PHE A 433 -24.45 3.74 -8.71
N SER A 434 -25.22 2.65 -8.80
CA SER A 434 -26.24 2.30 -7.80
C SER A 434 -26.51 0.79 -7.69
N ALA A 435 -26.81 0.35 -6.47
CA ALA A 435 -27.38 -0.98 -6.19
C ALA A 435 -28.86 -1.10 -6.63
N TYR A 436 -29.54 0.01 -6.90
CA TYR A 436 -30.98 0.08 -7.12
C TYR A 436 -31.76 -0.66 -6.03
N SER A 437 -32.51 -1.69 -6.39
CA SER A 437 -33.31 -2.54 -5.49
C SER A 437 -32.77 -3.98 -5.44
N ALA A 438 -31.45 -4.16 -5.58
CA ALA A 438 -30.77 -5.45 -5.42
C ALA A 438 -31.03 -6.07 -4.03
N ASP A 439 -30.89 -5.28 -2.96
CA ASP A 439 -31.17 -5.71 -1.58
C ASP A 439 -32.67 -5.80 -1.26
N ALA A 440 -33.52 -5.13 -2.05
CA ALA A 440 -34.97 -5.08 -1.87
C ALA A 440 -35.71 -6.18 -2.66
N GLY A 441 -35.03 -7.25 -3.04
CA GLY A 441 -35.64 -8.46 -3.63
C GLY A 441 -36.17 -8.28 -5.07
N HIS A 442 -35.76 -7.25 -5.80
CA HIS A 442 -36.23 -7.04 -7.17
C HIS A 442 -35.78 -8.18 -8.11
N ALA A 443 -36.69 -8.64 -8.97
CA ALA A 443 -36.48 -9.80 -9.84
C ALA A 443 -35.15 -9.74 -10.63
N TYR A 444 -34.77 -8.56 -11.11
CA TYR A 444 -33.65 -8.38 -12.04
C TYR A 444 -32.41 -7.65 -11.48
N TRP A 445 -32.54 -6.77 -10.48
CA TRP A 445 -31.41 -5.93 -10.03
C TRP A 445 -30.42 -6.73 -9.19
N ARG A 446 -29.13 -6.53 -9.43
CA ARG A 446 -28.01 -7.17 -8.71
C ARG A 446 -26.95 -6.12 -8.41
N HIS A 447 -26.09 -6.38 -7.43
CA HIS A 447 -24.93 -5.52 -7.22
C HIS A 447 -23.98 -5.58 -8.40
N MET A 448 -23.41 -4.42 -8.74
CA MET A 448 -22.14 -4.34 -9.45
C MET A 448 -21.01 -4.87 -8.55
N ASN A 449 -19.91 -5.26 -9.18
CA ASN A 449 -18.62 -5.45 -8.54
C ASN A 449 -17.62 -4.43 -9.12
N PRO A 450 -16.45 -4.23 -8.51
CA PRO A 450 -15.48 -3.21 -8.95
C PRO A 450 -15.07 -3.32 -10.42
N LEU A 451 -14.85 -4.53 -10.95
CA LEU A 451 -14.56 -4.76 -12.37
C LEU A 451 -15.71 -4.31 -13.31
N LEU A 452 -16.97 -4.52 -12.92
CA LEU A 452 -18.12 -3.99 -13.66
C LEU A 452 -18.21 -2.47 -13.57
N CYS A 453 -17.79 -1.85 -12.46
CA CYS A 453 -17.69 -0.40 -12.35
C CYS A 453 -16.63 0.14 -13.32
N ARG A 454 -15.43 -0.48 -13.41
CA ARG A 454 -14.38 -0.12 -14.38
C ARG A 454 -14.84 -0.24 -15.83
N HIS A 455 -15.53 -1.33 -16.20
CA HIS A 455 -16.12 -1.46 -17.54
C HIS A 455 -17.28 -0.45 -17.77
N GLY A 456 -18.01 -0.08 -16.73
CA GLY A 456 -19.04 0.96 -16.78
C GLY A 456 -18.49 2.36 -17.07
N VAL A 457 -17.32 2.70 -16.49
CA VAL A 457 -16.59 3.93 -16.83
C VAL A 457 -16.18 3.92 -18.30
N ALA A 458 -15.53 2.86 -18.77
CA ALA A 458 -15.11 2.71 -20.17
C ALA A 458 -16.29 2.84 -21.15
N LEU A 459 -17.42 2.21 -20.83
CA LEU A 459 -18.66 2.26 -21.60
C LEU A 459 -19.22 3.69 -21.68
N ALA A 460 -19.28 4.41 -20.56
CA ALA A 460 -19.81 5.77 -20.52
C ALA A 460 -18.93 6.76 -21.31
N LEU A 461 -17.60 6.66 -21.18
CA LEU A 461 -16.63 7.46 -21.94
C LEU A 461 -16.74 7.19 -23.45
N ASN A 462 -16.77 5.91 -23.85
CA ASN A 462 -16.90 5.52 -25.25
C ASN A 462 -18.22 5.98 -25.87
N MET A 463 -19.35 5.86 -25.14
CA MET A 463 -20.65 6.32 -25.62
C MET A 463 -20.68 7.84 -25.78
N ALA A 464 -20.26 8.60 -24.76
CA ALA A 464 -20.26 10.07 -24.81
C ALA A 464 -19.36 10.59 -25.95
N PHE A 465 -18.17 10.01 -26.14
CA PHE A 465 -17.28 10.35 -27.26
C PHE A 465 -17.87 9.99 -28.63
N MET A 466 -18.44 8.78 -28.78
CA MET A 466 -19.07 8.36 -30.03
C MET A 466 -20.21 9.32 -30.42
N PHE A 467 -21.07 9.70 -29.48
CA PHE A 467 -22.22 10.57 -29.78
C PHE A 467 -21.82 12.01 -30.15
N SER A 468 -20.67 12.49 -29.70
CA SER A 468 -20.10 13.79 -30.10
C SER A 468 -19.31 13.73 -31.42
N SER A 469 -19.07 12.56 -32.01
CA SER A 469 -18.16 12.39 -33.16
C SER A 469 -18.80 12.71 -34.53
N GLU A 470 -17.95 13.04 -35.52
CA GLU A 470 -18.41 13.24 -36.89
C GLU A 470 -18.93 11.95 -37.54
N GLU A 471 -18.35 10.78 -37.24
CA GLU A 471 -18.80 9.49 -37.78
C GLU A 471 -20.22 9.13 -37.35
N PHE A 472 -20.55 9.34 -36.07
CA PHE A 472 -21.92 9.16 -35.59
C PHE A 472 -22.87 10.13 -36.27
N ASN A 473 -22.49 11.42 -36.35
CA ASN A 473 -23.33 12.44 -36.96
C ASN A 473 -23.57 12.21 -38.47
N ALA A 474 -22.58 11.70 -39.19
CA ALA A 474 -22.68 11.33 -40.60
C ALA A 474 -23.59 10.10 -40.80
N GLU A 475 -23.35 9.00 -40.07
CA GLU A 475 -24.16 7.78 -40.20
C GLU A 475 -25.61 8.01 -39.74
N MET A 476 -25.85 8.90 -38.77
CA MET A 476 -27.19 9.30 -38.33
C MET A 476 -28.04 9.91 -39.45
N ASN A 477 -27.43 10.63 -40.40
CA ASN A 477 -28.15 11.19 -41.55
C ASN A 477 -28.69 10.09 -42.48
N ASN A 478 -28.04 8.92 -42.56
CA ASN A 478 -28.50 7.77 -43.36
C ASN A 478 -29.80 7.13 -42.80
N TYR A 479 -30.30 7.62 -41.66
CA TYR A 479 -31.50 7.16 -40.97
C TYR A 479 -32.59 8.24 -40.86
N GLU A 480 -32.49 9.35 -41.60
CA GLU A 480 -33.59 10.30 -41.76
C GLU A 480 -34.85 9.59 -42.30
N GLY A 481 -36.02 9.91 -41.74
CA GLY A 481 -37.29 9.24 -42.06
C GLY A 481 -37.41 7.79 -41.55
N ARG A 482 -36.29 7.13 -41.22
CA ARG A 482 -36.23 5.72 -40.76
C ARG A 482 -36.36 5.58 -39.25
N LEU A 483 -35.78 6.49 -38.47
CA LEU A 483 -35.99 6.54 -37.02
C LEU A 483 -37.40 7.05 -36.71
N LYS A 484 -38.15 6.34 -35.86
CA LYS A 484 -39.54 6.64 -35.49
C LYS A 484 -39.77 6.67 -33.99
N ASP A 485 -40.63 7.60 -33.58
CA ASP A 485 -41.01 7.85 -32.19
C ASP A 485 -42.00 6.79 -31.65
N ASN A 486 -42.46 7.00 -30.41
CA ASN A 486 -43.40 6.10 -29.72
C ASN A 486 -44.80 6.04 -30.39
N GLY A 487 -45.11 6.96 -31.31
CA GLY A 487 -46.33 6.98 -32.12
C GLY A 487 -46.12 6.52 -33.57
N GLY A 488 -44.89 6.14 -33.95
CA GLY A 488 -44.54 5.73 -35.31
C GLY A 488 -44.20 6.87 -36.28
N ASN A 489 -44.13 8.12 -35.81
CA ASN A 489 -43.79 9.30 -36.62
C ASN A 489 -42.27 9.41 -36.79
N PRO A 490 -41.75 9.89 -37.94
CA PRO A 490 -40.32 10.16 -38.10
C PRO A 490 -39.74 11.09 -37.04
N ILE A 491 -38.61 10.70 -36.45
CA ILE A 491 -37.85 11.52 -35.49
C ILE A 491 -37.04 12.55 -36.26
N ASN A 492 -37.18 13.83 -35.90
CA ASN A 492 -36.25 14.87 -36.32
C ASN A 492 -34.87 14.62 -35.69
N LEU A 493 -33.84 14.45 -36.54
CA LEU A 493 -32.52 14.02 -36.10
C LEU A 493 -31.80 15.06 -35.23
N ASP A 494 -31.98 16.36 -35.49
CA ASP A 494 -31.31 17.41 -34.73
C ASP A 494 -31.88 17.56 -33.31
N ASN A 495 -33.20 17.39 -33.15
CA ASN A 495 -33.83 17.27 -31.83
C ASN A 495 -33.34 16.03 -31.06
N LEU A 496 -32.98 14.95 -31.77
CA LEU A 496 -32.40 13.74 -31.16
C LEU A 496 -30.92 13.97 -30.77
N ARG A 497 -30.10 14.58 -31.63
CA ARG A 497 -28.73 15.05 -31.31
C ARG A 497 -28.73 15.95 -30.08
N GLN A 498 -29.59 16.97 -30.08
CA GLN A 498 -29.75 17.91 -28.96
C GLN A 498 -30.13 17.18 -27.66
N ARG A 499 -31.03 16.19 -27.72
CA ARG A 499 -31.45 15.39 -26.56
C ARG A 499 -30.34 14.49 -26.02
N ILE A 500 -29.52 13.91 -26.89
CA ILE A 500 -28.35 13.10 -26.52
C ILE A 500 -27.31 13.99 -25.82
N ARG A 501 -27.00 15.15 -26.41
CA ARG A 501 -26.07 16.14 -25.84
C ARG A 501 -26.54 16.70 -24.50
N SER A 502 -27.83 17.02 -24.39
CA SER A 502 -28.45 17.59 -23.17
C SER A 502 -28.88 16.54 -22.14
N HIS A 503 -28.48 15.28 -22.29
CA HIS A 503 -28.83 14.23 -21.33
C HIS A 503 -28.04 14.39 -20.02
N GLY A 504 -28.70 14.26 -18.87
CA GLY A 504 -28.08 14.47 -17.54
C GLY A 504 -27.10 13.39 -17.07
N GLY A 505 -26.70 12.48 -17.96
CA GLY A 505 -25.87 11.30 -17.63
C GLY A 505 -26.62 10.09 -17.08
N LEU A 506 -25.85 9.08 -16.69
CA LEU A 506 -26.34 7.71 -16.44
C LEU A 506 -25.98 7.26 -15.01
N VAL A 507 -26.94 6.60 -14.36
CA VAL A 507 -26.76 5.88 -13.11
C VAL A 507 -26.55 4.40 -13.47
N LEU A 508 -25.32 3.93 -13.37
CA LEU A 508 -24.92 2.58 -13.79
C LEU A 508 -25.33 1.53 -12.74
N GLY A 509 -25.81 0.38 -13.19
CA GLY A 509 -26.18 -0.75 -12.34
C GLY A 509 -26.00 -2.11 -13.03
N CYS A 510 -26.13 -3.21 -12.26
CA CYS A 510 -26.09 -4.57 -12.81
C CYS A 510 -27.47 -5.24 -12.78
N VAL A 511 -27.81 -5.97 -13.84
CA VAL A 511 -29.03 -6.80 -13.89
C VAL A 511 -28.74 -8.27 -14.21
N SER A 512 -29.73 -9.13 -13.99
CA SER A 512 -29.73 -10.56 -14.30
C SER A 512 -31.12 -11.00 -14.74
N GLY A 513 -31.21 -12.01 -15.62
CA GLY A 513 -32.48 -12.48 -16.21
C GLY A 513 -32.99 -11.63 -17.40
N VAL A 514 -32.43 -10.44 -17.61
CA VAL A 514 -32.65 -9.55 -18.76
C VAL A 514 -31.30 -8.99 -19.24
N GLY A 515 -31.24 -8.45 -20.47
CA GLY A 515 -30.03 -7.84 -21.02
C GLY A 515 -29.67 -6.49 -20.40
N GLY A 516 -30.69 -5.71 -20.02
CA GLY A 516 -30.57 -4.40 -19.38
C GLY A 516 -31.88 -3.91 -18.76
N LEU A 517 -31.85 -2.71 -18.19
CA LEU A 517 -32.99 -1.92 -17.73
C LEU A 517 -32.67 -0.41 -17.81
N GLY A 518 -33.20 0.28 -18.81
CA GLY A 518 -33.03 1.72 -19.03
C GLY A 518 -34.27 2.57 -18.70
N GLY A 519 -34.07 3.87 -18.43
CA GLY A 519 -35.17 4.84 -18.33
C GLY A 519 -34.78 6.16 -17.65
N GLY A 520 -34.86 7.28 -18.38
CA GLY A 520 -34.33 8.56 -17.90
C GLY A 520 -32.83 8.46 -17.59
N SER A 521 -32.43 8.66 -16.33
CA SER A 521 -31.03 8.42 -15.91
C SER A 521 -30.75 6.98 -15.44
N THR A 522 -31.75 6.11 -15.35
CA THR A 522 -31.57 4.71 -14.94
C THR A 522 -30.91 3.91 -16.06
N TYR A 523 -29.80 3.22 -15.78
CA TYR A 523 -29.06 2.44 -16.78
C TYR A 523 -28.43 1.17 -16.19
N GLY A 524 -29.19 0.08 -16.19
CA GLY A 524 -28.71 -1.26 -15.82
C GLY A 524 -28.32 -2.09 -17.04
N LEU A 525 -27.23 -2.84 -16.95
CA LEU A 525 -26.84 -3.86 -17.95
C LEU A 525 -26.46 -5.18 -17.27
N ALA A 526 -26.62 -6.29 -17.99
CA ALA A 526 -26.12 -7.59 -17.54
C ALA A 526 -24.58 -7.62 -17.54
N SER A 527 -23.97 -8.42 -16.66
CA SER A 527 -22.52 -8.48 -16.48
C SER A 527 -21.76 -8.85 -17.77
N TYR A 528 -22.36 -9.68 -18.63
CA TYR A 528 -21.81 -10.05 -19.94
C TYR A 528 -22.01 -8.96 -21.00
N CYS A 529 -22.96 -8.04 -20.83
CA CYS A 529 -23.11 -6.90 -21.73
C CYS A 529 -21.98 -5.88 -21.53
N TYR A 530 -21.63 -5.54 -20.28
CA TYR A 530 -20.49 -4.67 -19.96
C TYR A 530 -19.15 -5.13 -20.56
N THR A 531 -18.98 -6.44 -20.77
CA THR A 531 -17.77 -7.05 -21.35
C THR A 531 -17.90 -7.44 -22.83
N GLY A 532 -19.12 -7.55 -23.35
CA GLY A 532 -19.43 -8.00 -24.71
C GLY A 532 -19.58 -6.90 -25.77
N VAL A 533 -19.47 -5.63 -25.36
CA VAL A 533 -19.70 -4.45 -26.22
C VAL A 533 -18.50 -4.05 -27.07
N TYR A 534 -17.26 -4.24 -26.58
CA TYR A 534 -16.02 -3.94 -27.29
C TYR A 534 -15.94 -4.70 -28.63
N PHE A 535 -15.21 -4.16 -29.61
CA PHE A 535 -15.13 -4.78 -30.95
C PHE A 535 -14.45 -6.16 -30.92
N ASP A 536 -13.47 -6.33 -30.03
CA ASP A 536 -12.65 -7.53 -29.81
C ASP A 536 -13.32 -8.59 -28.92
N ALA A 537 -14.46 -8.26 -28.29
CA ALA A 537 -15.31 -9.24 -27.60
C ALA A 537 -16.07 -10.19 -28.56
N THR A 538 -15.83 -10.07 -29.87
CA THR A 538 -16.36 -10.93 -30.94
C THR A 538 -15.25 -11.25 -31.94
N PRO A 539 -15.33 -12.38 -32.68
CA PRO A 539 -14.35 -12.71 -33.72
C PRO A 539 -14.17 -11.60 -34.77
N PRO A 540 -13.03 -11.56 -35.48
CA PRO A 540 -12.89 -10.76 -36.70
C PRO A 540 -14.08 -10.98 -37.65
N ASP A 541 -14.49 -9.90 -38.32
CA ASP A 541 -15.61 -9.85 -39.27
C ASP A 541 -16.99 -10.28 -38.73
N ALA A 542 -17.13 -10.50 -37.42
CA ALA A 542 -18.42 -10.67 -36.77
C ALA A 542 -19.29 -9.41 -36.95
N HIS A 543 -20.61 -9.63 -37.10
CA HIS A 543 -21.57 -8.56 -37.34
C HIS A 543 -21.55 -7.51 -36.21
N PRO A 544 -21.51 -6.19 -36.52
CA PRO A 544 -21.41 -5.16 -35.49
C PRO A 544 -22.54 -5.19 -34.46
N HIS A 545 -23.79 -5.36 -34.90
CA HIS A 545 -24.93 -5.55 -34.01
C HIS A 545 -24.93 -6.99 -33.45
N ASN A 546 -24.58 -7.12 -32.16
CA ASN A 546 -24.68 -8.33 -31.35
C ASN A 546 -25.59 -8.05 -30.13
N TYR A 547 -25.99 -9.08 -29.37
CA TYR A 547 -26.89 -8.88 -28.22
C TYR A 547 -26.36 -7.91 -27.14
N PRO A 548 -25.08 -7.99 -26.69
CA PRO A 548 -24.48 -6.98 -25.79
C PRO A 548 -24.65 -5.52 -26.26
N ARG A 549 -24.34 -5.23 -27.54
CA ARG A 549 -24.42 -3.89 -28.11
C ARG A 549 -25.88 -3.48 -28.37
N GLN A 550 -26.73 -4.42 -28.75
CA GLN A 550 -28.18 -4.22 -28.86
C GLN A 550 -28.75 -3.77 -27.52
N ALA A 551 -28.49 -4.49 -26.43
CA ALA A 551 -28.92 -4.12 -25.08
C ALA A 551 -28.37 -2.73 -24.67
N MET A 552 -27.07 -2.50 -24.84
CA MET A 552 -26.41 -1.22 -24.52
C MET A 552 -27.12 -0.01 -25.14
N PHE A 553 -27.49 -0.09 -26.42
CA PHE A 553 -28.17 1.01 -27.12
C PHE A 553 -29.70 1.00 -26.99
N HIS A 554 -30.33 -0.15 -26.72
CA HIS A 554 -31.75 -0.30 -26.38
C HIS A 554 -32.08 0.42 -25.07
N GLU A 555 -31.33 0.13 -24.00
CA GLU A 555 -31.52 0.81 -22.71
C GLU A 555 -31.24 2.32 -22.81
N TYR A 556 -30.31 2.73 -23.68
CA TYR A 556 -30.05 4.15 -23.93
C TYR A 556 -31.20 4.81 -24.73
N GLY A 557 -31.87 4.07 -25.62
CA GLY A 557 -33.15 4.50 -26.23
C GLY A 557 -34.22 4.79 -25.17
N HIS A 558 -34.31 3.98 -24.11
CA HIS A 558 -35.17 4.25 -22.96
C HIS A 558 -34.70 5.44 -22.11
N CYS A 559 -33.40 5.67 -21.97
CA CYS A 559 -32.85 6.87 -21.31
C CYS A 559 -33.28 8.15 -22.03
N LEU A 560 -33.29 8.13 -23.36
CA LEU A 560 -33.78 9.21 -24.22
C LEU A 560 -35.33 9.36 -24.23
N GLY A 561 -36.07 8.57 -23.46
CA GLY A 561 -37.53 8.67 -23.31
C GLY A 561 -38.35 7.96 -24.39
N TYR A 562 -37.74 7.07 -25.16
CA TYR A 562 -38.45 6.22 -26.11
C TYR A 562 -38.89 4.90 -25.47
N ASN A 563 -39.89 4.24 -26.08
CA ASN A 563 -40.45 2.97 -25.58
C ASN A 563 -40.50 1.90 -26.68
N HIS A 564 -40.98 0.70 -26.33
CA HIS A 564 -41.07 -0.46 -27.22
C HIS A 564 -41.90 -0.27 -28.51
N SER A 565 -42.65 0.83 -28.66
CA SER A 565 -43.35 1.19 -29.90
C SER A 565 -42.50 1.98 -30.89
N SER A 566 -41.30 2.40 -30.49
CA SER A 566 -40.34 3.18 -31.29
C SER A 566 -39.30 2.31 -32.01
N THR A 567 -38.64 2.86 -33.03
CA THR A 567 -37.43 2.22 -33.61
C THR A 567 -36.15 2.53 -32.83
N MET A 568 -36.26 3.21 -31.69
CA MET A 568 -35.15 3.54 -30.79
C MET A 568 -34.85 2.42 -29.80
N THR A 569 -35.75 1.43 -29.69
CA THR A 569 -35.58 0.25 -28.83
C THR A 569 -35.73 -1.05 -29.62
N TYR A 570 -36.66 -1.15 -30.57
CA TYR A 570 -36.86 -2.34 -31.41
C TYR A 570 -36.81 -2.01 -32.91
N GLY A 571 -36.96 -3.01 -33.79
CA GLY A 571 -36.98 -2.80 -35.25
C GLY A 571 -35.63 -2.50 -35.90
N ASP A 572 -34.52 -2.77 -35.18
CA ASP A 572 -33.15 -2.84 -35.71
C ASP A 572 -32.71 -1.63 -36.55
N GLN A 573 -33.14 -0.42 -36.17
CA GLN A 573 -32.63 0.84 -36.74
C GLN A 573 -31.58 1.47 -35.82
N TRP A 574 -32.00 2.03 -34.68
CA TRP A 574 -31.12 2.75 -33.75
C TRP A 574 -29.98 1.89 -33.20
N THR A 575 -30.29 0.69 -32.73
CA THR A 575 -29.31 -0.22 -32.13
C THR A 575 -28.30 -0.72 -33.16
N VAL A 576 -28.70 -0.92 -34.42
CA VAL A 576 -27.81 -1.30 -35.53
C VAL A 576 -26.91 -0.14 -35.92
N LEU A 577 -27.44 1.07 -36.07
CA LEU A 577 -26.65 2.29 -36.31
C LEU A 577 -25.57 2.46 -35.24
N CYS A 578 -25.97 2.50 -33.97
CA CYS A 578 -25.04 2.76 -32.87
C CYS A 578 -23.99 1.65 -32.73
N ALA A 579 -24.40 0.38 -32.84
CA ALA A 579 -23.46 -0.74 -32.81
C ALA A 579 -22.48 -0.74 -33.98
N THR A 580 -22.90 -0.28 -35.17
CA THR A 580 -22.02 -0.17 -36.34
C THR A 580 -20.96 0.91 -36.16
N VAL A 581 -21.36 2.13 -35.77
CA VAL A 581 -20.43 3.23 -35.50
C VAL A 581 -19.46 2.86 -34.37
N PHE A 582 -19.97 2.37 -33.23
CA PHE A 582 -19.16 1.98 -32.06
C PHE A 582 -18.11 0.92 -32.39
N VAL A 583 -18.48 -0.14 -33.12
CA VAL A 583 -17.56 -1.22 -33.49
C VAL A 583 -16.53 -0.75 -34.51
N ASN A 584 -16.89 0.10 -35.47
CA ASN A 584 -15.95 0.62 -36.46
C ASN A 584 -14.95 1.58 -35.80
N MET A 585 -15.41 2.54 -35.00
CA MET A 585 -14.53 3.44 -34.22
C MET A 585 -13.64 2.67 -33.23
N GLY A 586 -14.11 1.55 -32.68
CA GLY A 586 -13.30 0.63 -31.86
C GLY A 586 -12.18 -0.05 -32.66
N LYS A 587 -12.53 -0.65 -33.81
CA LYS A 587 -11.56 -1.29 -34.74
C LYS A 587 -10.53 -0.30 -35.27
N GLU A 588 -10.92 0.96 -35.50
CA GLU A 588 -10.07 2.04 -36.02
C GLU A 588 -9.20 2.72 -34.94
N GLY A 589 -9.27 2.31 -33.67
CA GLY A 589 -8.50 2.93 -32.59
C GLY A 589 -9.01 4.30 -32.12
N LYS A 590 -10.17 4.74 -32.64
CA LYS A 590 -10.74 6.08 -32.41
C LYS A 590 -11.42 6.24 -31.06
N LEU A 591 -12.11 5.22 -30.55
CA LEU A 591 -12.74 5.29 -29.23
C LEU A 591 -11.69 5.58 -28.12
N PRO A 592 -12.09 6.17 -26.98
CA PRO A 592 -11.22 6.33 -25.80
C PRO A 592 -10.69 4.99 -25.26
N VAL A 593 -11.53 3.95 -25.23
CA VAL A 593 -11.20 2.62 -24.69
C VAL A 593 -11.63 1.53 -25.67
N CYS A 594 -10.81 1.26 -26.69
CA CYS A 594 -11.20 0.41 -27.82
C CYS A 594 -11.37 -1.07 -27.47
N SER A 595 -10.46 -1.63 -26.66
CA SER A 595 -10.36 -3.08 -26.38
C SER A 595 -10.83 -3.43 -24.97
N LYS A 596 -11.47 -4.60 -24.83
CA LYS A 596 -11.85 -5.17 -23.53
C LYS A 596 -10.64 -5.33 -22.59
N ASP A 597 -9.49 -5.71 -23.14
CA ASP A 597 -8.28 -6.02 -22.37
C ASP A 597 -7.66 -4.80 -21.70
N ILE A 598 -7.91 -3.58 -22.20
CA ILE A 598 -7.47 -2.32 -21.58
C ILE A 598 -8.05 -2.19 -20.16
N VAL A 599 -9.27 -2.68 -19.94
CA VAL A 599 -9.90 -2.73 -18.60
C VAL A 599 -9.55 -4.05 -17.89
N GLY A 600 -9.63 -5.17 -18.61
CA GLY A 600 -9.54 -6.51 -18.04
C GLY A 600 -8.15 -6.98 -17.60
N LYS A 601 -7.07 -6.24 -17.93
CA LYS A 601 -5.69 -6.53 -17.51
C LYS A 601 -5.13 -5.55 -16.47
N LEU A 602 -5.92 -4.58 -16.01
CA LEU A 602 -5.51 -3.69 -14.92
C LEU A 602 -5.43 -4.48 -13.60
N PRO A 603 -4.50 -4.15 -12.68
CA PRO A 603 -4.45 -4.74 -11.34
C PRO A 603 -5.81 -4.63 -10.62
N MET A 604 -6.28 -5.76 -10.09
CA MET A 604 -7.59 -5.93 -9.44
C MET A 604 -7.39 -6.38 -8.01
#